data_AF-A0A832M1S9-F1
#
_entry.id   AF-A0A832M1S9-F1
#
_cell.length_a   1.000
_cell.length_b   1.000
_cell.length_c   1.000
_cell.angle_alpha   90.00
_cell.angle_beta   90.00
_cell.angle_gamma   90.00
#
_symmetry.space_group_name_H-M   'P 1'
#
loop_
_entity.id
_entity.type
_entity.pdbx_description
1 polymer ?
#
loop_
_entity_poly.entity_id
_entity_poly.type
_entity_poly.pdbx_seq_one_letter_code
_entity_poly.pdbx_strand_id
1 'polypeptide(L)'
;MTKLVVCAPYFDTATYCWSPFLKGWVARELRKRCVEPVVLWGDECVPLKFAEAMSDPGVKGVLGVGHGSEDEFTGQNLTVLVKVGMLVPDAWKDDCFAPVSCLVGRHLLPYLIDQGVPCGLGEVTEYWFTAMGTPGDGSDPELDPLLKYFLYAEYTFWFKIAESASAGEAYDAMIEEYKRQAEEA
;
A
#
# COMPACT_ATOMS: atom_id res chain seq x y z
N MET A 1 -16.62 -3.78 -11.33
CA MET A 1 -16.13 -2.58 -10.62
C MET A 1 -14.74 -2.91 -10.15
N THR A 2 -13.75 -2.07 -10.46
CA THR A 2 -12.35 -2.28 -10.07
C THR A 2 -12.20 -2.13 -8.56
N LYS A 3 -11.44 -3.02 -7.94
CA LYS A 3 -11.18 -3.04 -6.51
C LYS A 3 -9.68 -3.02 -6.22
N LEU A 4 -9.31 -2.46 -5.08
CA LEU A 4 -7.96 -2.59 -4.53
C LEU A 4 -8.05 -3.10 -3.11
N VAL A 5 -7.23 -4.09 -2.76
CA VAL A 5 -7.05 -4.52 -1.38
C VAL A 5 -6.20 -3.49 -0.66
N VAL A 6 -6.69 -2.98 0.47
CA VAL A 6 -6.01 -1.99 1.30
C VAL A 6 -5.62 -2.63 2.63
N CYS A 7 -4.35 -3.01 2.77
CA CYS A 7 -3.79 -3.56 3.99
C CYS A 7 -3.56 -2.46 5.03
N ALA A 8 -4.37 -2.44 6.10
CA ALA A 8 -4.33 -1.43 7.14
C ALA A 8 -4.25 -2.08 8.53
N PRO A 9 -3.13 -2.77 8.86
CA PRO A 9 -2.91 -3.33 10.19
C PRO A 9 -2.87 -2.20 11.23
N TYR A 10 -3.13 -2.50 12.50
CA TYR A 10 -3.22 -1.50 13.55
C TYR A 10 -2.80 -2.14 14.88
N PHE A 11 -1.49 -2.16 15.17
CA PHE A 11 -0.96 -2.86 16.35
C PHE A 11 0.31 -2.27 16.97
N ASP A 12 1.01 -1.37 16.28
CA ASP A 12 2.24 -0.74 16.77
C ASP A 12 2.34 0.73 16.37
N THR A 13 3.37 1.45 16.83
CA THR A 13 3.49 2.90 16.61
C THR A 13 3.40 3.29 15.13
N ALA A 14 4.11 2.56 14.25
CA ALA A 14 4.12 2.89 12.83
C ALA A 14 2.72 2.72 12.20
N THR A 15 2.08 1.58 12.48
CA THR A 15 0.75 1.28 11.94
C THR A 15 -0.36 2.12 12.59
N TYR A 16 -0.22 2.50 13.87
CA TYR A 16 -1.13 3.43 14.53
C TYR A 16 -1.13 4.80 13.87
N CYS A 17 0.04 5.29 13.46
CA CYS A 17 0.15 6.59 12.78
C CYS A 17 -0.41 6.56 11.35
N TRP A 18 -0.12 5.51 10.58
CA TRP A 18 -0.39 5.50 9.14
C TRP A 18 -1.74 4.92 8.75
N SER A 19 -2.12 3.77 9.32
CA SER A 19 -3.28 3.00 8.86
C SER A 19 -4.62 3.74 8.93
N PRO A 20 -4.88 4.67 9.88
CA PRO A 20 -6.12 5.44 9.84
C PRO A 20 -6.31 6.20 8.52
N PHE A 21 -5.23 6.72 7.92
CA PHE A 21 -5.30 7.44 6.63
C PHE A 21 -5.69 6.53 5.46
N LEU A 22 -5.32 5.25 5.53
CA LEU A 22 -5.73 4.25 4.54
C LEU A 22 -7.24 4.05 4.53
N LYS A 23 -7.83 3.89 5.72
CA LYS A 23 -9.27 3.69 5.91
C LYS A 23 -10.07 4.97 5.63
N GLY A 24 -9.51 6.14 5.96
CA GLY A 24 -10.13 7.44 5.78
C GLY A 24 -9.84 8.04 4.41
N TRP A 25 -8.81 8.89 4.34
CA TRP A 25 -8.47 9.68 3.17
C TRP A 25 -8.22 8.85 1.91
N VAL A 26 -7.34 7.84 1.96
CA VAL A 26 -6.97 7.05 0.76
C VAL A 26 -8.18 6.30 0.20
N ALA A 27 -8.95 5.61 1.05
CA ALA A 27 -10.17 4.94 0.63
C ALA A 27 -11.19 5.90 -0.01
N ARG A 28 -11.30 7.14 0.49
CA ARG A 28 -12.17 8.16 -0.12
C ARG A 28 -11.64 8.61 -1.48
N GLU A 29 -10.34 8.84 -1.61
CA GLU A 29 -9.70 9.25 -2.88
C GLU A 29 -9.78 8.18 -3.97
N LEU A 30 -9.69 6.89 -3.59
CA LEU A 30 -9.91 5.78 -4.52
C LEU A 30 -11.35 5.74 -5.05
N ARG A 31 -12.35 5.94 -4.16
CA ARG A 31 -13.76 5.97 -4.57
C ARG A 31 -14.07 7.11 -5.54
N LYS A 32 -13.45 8.28 -5.35
CA LYS A 32 -13.57 9.41 -6.31
C LYS A 32 -13.09 9.04 -7.72
N ARG A 33 -12.22 8.04 -7.82
CA ARG A 33 -11.65 7.51 -9.08
C ARG A 33 -12.33 6.21 -9.51
N CYS A 34 -13.53 5.94 -9.00
CA CYS A 34 -14.33 4.75 -9.32
C CYS A 34 -13.63 3.41 -8.97
N VAL A 35 -12.70 3.43 -8.02
CA VAL A 35 -12.05 2.23 -7.47
C VAL A 35 -12.61 1.96 -6.08
N GLU A 36 -13.11 0.74 -5.86
CA GLU A 36 -13.66 0.34 -4.55
C GLU A 36 -12.54 -0.23 -3.65
N PRO A 37 -12.23 0.40 -2.51
CA PRO A 37 -11.23 -0.11 -1.58
C PRO A 37 -11.80 -1.25 -0.73
N VAL A 38 -11.18 -2.43 -0.80
CA VAL A 38 -11.39 -3.55 0.13
C VAL A 38 -10.45 -3.38 1.31
N VAL A 39 -10.88 -2.63 2.32
CA VAL A 39 -10.04 -2.29 3.48
C VAL A 39 -9.99 -3.45 4.46
N LEU A 40 -8.81 -4.02 4.66
CA LEU A 40 -8.52 -5.00 5.69
C LEU A 40 -7.97 -4.28 6.92
N TRP A 41 -8.86 -3.90 7.83
CA TRP A 41 -8.55 -3.05 8.98
C TRP A 41 -8.21 -3.88 10.23
N GLY A 42 -7.06 -3.57 10.87
CA GLY A 42 -6.68 -4.16 12.14
C GLY A 42 -6.70 -5.69 12.09
N ASP A 43 -7.53 -6.32 12.92
CA ASP A 43 -7.66 -7.78 13.02
C ASP A 43 -8.18 -8.47 11.73
N GLU A 44 -8.68 -7.71 10.76
CA GLU A 44 -9.01 -8.24 9.42
C GLU A 44 -7.80 -8.30 8.49
N CYS A 45 -6.68 -7.63 8.82
CA CYS A 45 -5.45 -7.65 8.03
C CYS A 45 -4.63 -8.92 8.31
N VAL A 46 -5.22 -10.09 8.04
CA VAL A 46 -4.65 -11.41 8.34
C VAL A 46 -4.69 -12.32 7.10
N PRO A 47 -3.87 -13.39 7.04
CA PRO A 47 -3.68 -14.16 5.80
C PRO A 47 -4.97 -14.71 5.18
N LEU A 48 -5.91 -15.21 6.01
CA LEU A 48 -7.18 -15.74 5.53
C LEU A 48 -8.01 -14.67 4.83
N LYS A 49 -8.15 -13.49 5.45
CA LYS A 49 -8.95 -12.38 4.91
C LYS A 49 -8.30 -11.75 3.68
N PHE A 50 -6.97 -11.67 3.69
CA PHE A 50 -6.20 -11.24 2.54
C PHE A 50 -6.39 -12.18 1.34
N ALA A 51 -6.28 -13.50 1.55
CA ALA A 51 -6.53 -14.49 0.50
C ALA A 51 -7.98 -14.47 0.00
N GLU A 52 -8.96 -14.32 0.90
CA GLU A 52 -10.38 -14.15 0.55
C GLU A 52 -10.59 -12.92 -0.34
N ALA A 53 -9.99 -11.78 0.01
CA ALA A 53 -10.10 -10.54 -0.76
C ALA A 53 -9.44 -10.67 -2.15
N MET A 54 -8.23 -11.22 -2.20
CA MET A 54 -7.50 -11.44 -3.46
C MET A 54 -8.11 -12.51 -4.38
N SER A 55 -9.09 -13.27 -3.90
CA SER A 55 -9.82 -14.23 -4.74
C SER A 55 -10.93 -13.59 -5.57
N ASP A 56 -11.24 -12.30 -5.34
CA ASP A 56 -12.24 -11.56 -6.09
C ASP A 56 -11.67 -11.11 -7.45
N PRO A 57 -12.25 -11.51 -8.58
CA PRO A 57 -11.74 -11.16 -9.92
C PRO A 57 -11.78 -9.66 -10.23
N GLY A 58 -12.53 -8.87 -9.46
CA GLY A 58 -12.57 -7.42 -9.54
C GLY A 58 -11.38 -6.73 -8.88
N VAL A 59 -10.61 -7.42 -8.05
CA VAL A 59 -9.34 -6.90 -7.51
C VAL A 59 -8.34 -6.72 -8.65
N LYS A 60 -7.59 -5.62 -8.59
CA LYS A 60 -6.52 -5.26 -9.53
C LYS A 60 -5.22 -4.88 -8.84
N GLY A 61 -5.14 -5.08 -7.53
CA GLY A 61 -3.91 -4.84 -6.80
C GLY A 61 -4.06 -4.69 -5.29
N VAL A 62 -2.89 -4.56 -4.68
CA VAL A 62 -2.67 -4.47 -3.23
C VAL A 62 -1.91 -3.19 -2.91
N LEU A 63 -2.51 -2.36 -2.08
CA LEU A 63 -1.86 -1.21 -1.45
C LEU A 63 -2.00 -1.31 0.06
N GLY A 64 -1.31 -0.45 0.79
CA GLY A 64 -1.43 -0.36 2.24
C GLY A 64 -0.09 -0.17 2.90
N VAL A 65 -0.06 -0.45 4.20
CA VAL A 65 1.15 -0.46 5.00
C VAL A 65 1.31 -1.80 5.69
N GLY A 66 2.54 -2.11 6.05
CA GLY A 66 2.90 -3.29 6.83
C GLY A 66 4.40 -3.33 7.04
N HIS A 67 4.85 -4.11 8.03
CA HIS A 67 6.28 -4.36 8.13
C HIS A 67 6.72 -5.28 7.01
N GLY A 68 7.96 -5.12 6.60
CA GLY A 68 8.54 -5.86 5.51
C GLY A 68 9.97 -6.27 5.82
N SER A 69 10.39 -7.33 5.12
CA SER A 69 11.80 -7.67 4.94
C SER A 69 12.06 -7.82 3.44
N GLU A 70 13.28 -8.23 3.06
CA GLU A 70 13.56 -8.54 1.66
C GLU A 70 12.61 -9.61 1.11
N ASP A 71 12.13 -10.52 1.96
CA ASP A 71 11.40 -11.74 1.57
C ASP A 71 9.92 -11.73 1.92
N GLU A 72 9.43 -10.79 2.73
CA GLU A 72 8.09 -10.89 3.35
C GLU A 72 7.39 -9.53 3.48
N PHE A 73 6.07 -9.54 3.32
CA PHE A 73 5.15 -8.43 3.64
C PHE A 73 4.13 -8.91 4.68
N THR A 74 3.92 -8.11 5.72
CA THR A 74 3.12 -8.49 6.89
C THR A 74 1.86 -7.64 7.07
N GLY A 75 0.87 -8.22 7.75
CA GLY A 75 -0.35 -7.57 8.19
C GLY A 75 -0.36 -7.38 9.71
N GLN A 76 -1.50 -7.67 10.33
CA GLN A 76 -1.73 -7.47 11.75
C GLN A 76 -0.79 -8.31 12.59
N ASN A 77 -0.21 -7.73 13.65
CA ASN A 77 0.69 -8.40 14.60
C ASN A 77 1.84 -9.16 13.91
N LEU A 78 2.40 -8.58 12.83
CA LEU A 78 3.48 -9.18 12.03
C LEU A 78 3.11 -10.53 11.39
N THR A 79 1.82 -10.81 11.20
CA THR A 79 1.40 -12.02 10.46
C THR A 79 1.77 -11.87 8.98
N VAL A 80 2.50 -12.84 8.44
CA VAL A 80 2.97 -12.80 7.05
C VAL A 80 1.81 -13.00 6.08
N LEU A 81 1.57 -12.01 5.22
CA LEU A 81 0.54 -12.07 4.18
C LEU A 81 1.09 -12.62 2.87
N VAL A 82 2.28 -12.15 2.50
CA VAL A 82 2.96 -12.51 1.25
C VAL A 82 4.43 -12.76 1.54
N LYS A 83 5.00 -13.83 0.97
CA LYS A 83 6.43 -14.13 1.11
C LYS A 83 7.02 -14.87 -0.08
N VAL A 84 8.33 -14.75 -0.25
CA VAL A 84 9.09 -15.55 -1.21
C VAL A 84 8.86 -17.05 -0.95
N GLY A 85 8.74 -17.81 -2.03
CA GLY A 85 8.49 -19.25 -2.01
C GLY A 85 7.02 -19.64 -1.81
N MET A 86 6.10 -18.68 -1.65
CA MET A 86 4.66 -18.97 -1.72
C MET A 86 4.22 -19.17 -3.19
N LEU A 87 3.29 -20.09 -3.42
CA LEU A 87 2.66 -20.20 -4.73
C LEU A 87 1.76 -18.98 -4.96
N VAL A 88 2.04 -18.22 -6.02
CA VAL A 88 1.18 -17.09 -6.44
C VAL A 88 -0.02 -17.66 -7.19
N PRO A 89 -1.26 -17.44 -6.72
CA PRO A 89 -2.45 -17.89 -7.42
C PRO A 89 -2.59 -17.22 -8.80
N ASP A 90 -3.16 -17.92 -9.78
CA ASP A 90 -3.41 -17.35 -11.12
C ASP A 90 -4.26 -16.06 -11.07
N ALA A 91 -5.13 -15.94 -10.06
CA ALA A 91 -5.95 -14.75 -9.85
C ALA A 91 -5.12 -13.46 -9.67
N TRP A 92 -3.88 -13.56 -9.21
CA TRP A 92 -3.02 -12.39 -8.95
C TRP A 92 -2.24 -11.93 -10.18
N LYS A 93 -2.26 -12.70 -11.28
CA LYS A 93 -1.47 -12.40 -12.49
C LYS A 93 -1.95 -11.18 -13.27
N ASP A 94 -3.06 -10.59 -12.84
CA ASP A 94 -3.60 -9.32 -13.36
C ASP A 94 -3.57 -8.20 -12.30
N ASP A 95 -2.92 -8.42 -11.14
CA ASP A 95 -3.02 -7.55 -9.97
C ASP A 95 -1.68 -6.92 -9.63
N CYS A 96 -1.62 -5.59 -9.51
CA CYS A 96 -0.38 -4.92 -9.13
C CYS A 96 -0.11 -5.00 -7.61
N PHE A 97 1.17 -5.12 -7.22
CA PHE A 97 1.56 -5.17 -5.81
C PHE A 97 2.43 -3.96 -5.44
N ALA A 98 1.88 -3.02 -4.67
CA ALA A 98 2.59 -1.82 -4.24
C ALA A 98 2.18 -1.37 -2.83
N PRO A 99 2.51 -2.16 -1.78
CA PRO A 99 2.43 -1.70 -0.41
C PRO A 99 3.60 -0.77 -0.07
N VAL A 100 3.39 0.08 0.92
CA VAL A 100 4.43 0.90 1.55
C VAL A 100 5.08 0.05 2.65
N SER A 101 6.26 -0.52 2.39
CA SER A 101 6.88 -1.49 3.29
C SER A 101 8.38 -1.67 3.06
N CYS A 102 9.18 -1.63 4.13
CA CYS A 102 10.63 -1.73 4.03
C CYS A 102 11.09 -2.97 3.24
N LEU A 103 12.03 -2.75 2.32
CA LEU A 103 12.83 -3.77 1.63
C LEU A 103 12.08 -4.73 0.69
N VAL A 104 10.75 -4.65 0.58
CA VAL A 104 9.97 -5.58 -0.28
C VAL A 104 10.34 -5.46 -1.76
N GLY A 105 10.94 -4.35 -2.18
CA GLY A 105 11.46 -4.15 -3.54
C GLY A 105 12.71 -4.96 -3.88
N ARG A 106 13.42 -5.53 -2.89
CA ARG A 106 14.70 -6.22 -3.11
C ARG A 106 14.56 -7.64 -3.65
N HIS A 107 13.70 -8.45 -3.06
CA HIS A 107 13.55 -9.85 -3.45
C HIS A 107 12.09 -10.28 -3.57
N LEU A 108 11.21 -9.88 -2.64
CA LEU A 108 9.79 -10.21 -2.68
C LEU A 108 9.12 -9.74 -3.96
N LEU A 109 9.23 -8.45 -4.31
CA LEU A 109 8.60 -7.94 -5.52
C LEU A 109 9.16 -8.59 -6.80
N PRO A 110 10.49 -8.67 -7.02
CA PRO A 110 11.04 -9.44 -8.14
C PRO A 110 10.52 -10.88 -8.22
N TYR A 111 10.43 -11.58 -7.08
CA TYR A 111 9.84 -12.94 -7.02
C TYR A 111 8.39 -12.95 -7.51
N LEU A 112 7.55 -12.01 -7.07
CA LEU A 112 6.16 -11.92 -7.50
C LEU A 112 6.05 -11.66 -9.02
N ILE A 113 6.90 -10.78 -9.56
CA ILE A 113 6.95 -10.51 -11.00
C ILE A 113 7.35 -11.77 -11.79
N ASP A 114 8.37 -12.51 -11.32
CA ASP A 114 8.79 -13.77 -11.93
C ASP A 114 7.69 -14.84 -11.88
N GLN A 115 6.76 -14.76 -10.93
CA GLN A 115 5.58 -15.62 -10.84
C GLN A 115 4.39 -15.14 -11.69
N GLY A 116 4.50 -13.98 -12.34
CA GLY A 116 3.51 -13.44 -13.28
C GLY A 116 2.66 -12.28 -12.78
N VAL A 117 2.99 -11.68 -11.63
CA VAL A 117 2.40 -10.39 -11.22
C VAL A 117 2.84 -9.31 -12.24
N PRO A 118 1.93 -8.50 -12.79
CA PRO A 118 2.24 -7.66 -13.94
C PRO A 118 2.99 -6.38 -13.59
N CYS A 119 2.81 -5.85 -12.38
CA CYS A 119 3.46 -4.63 -11.95
C CYS A 119 3.59 -4.54 -10.43
N GLY A 120 4.51 -3.71 -9.96
CA GLY A 120 4.57 -3.35 -8.56
C GLY A 120 5.56 -2.23 -8.29
N LEU A 121 5.52 -1.77 -7.04
CA LEU A 121 6.40 -0.75 -6.49
C LEU A 121 6.77 -1.21 -5.08
N GLY A 122 8.03 -1.09 -4.73
CA GLY A 122 8.50 -1.51 -3.41
C GLY A 122 9.81 -0.85 -3.06
N GLU A 123 9.99 -0.58 -1.78
CA GLU A 123 11.16 0.07 -1.24
C GLU A 123 12.36 -0.88 -1.26
N VAL A 124 13.51 -0.39 -1.74
CA VAL A 124 14.77 -1.16 -1.78
C VAL A 124 15.72 -0.78 -0.64
N THR A 125 15.28 0.09 0.24
CA THR A 125 15.99 0.54 1.44
C THR A 125 15.02 0.59 2.61
N GLU A 126 15.55 0.44 3.83
CA GLU A 126 14.79 0.79 5.01
C GLU A 126 14.52 2.30 5.01
N TYR A 127 13.33 2.69 5.46
CA TYR A 127 12.95 4.08 5.60
C TYR A 127 12.34 4.32 6.98
N TRP A 128 12.34 5.57 7.36
CA TRP A 128 11.80 6.06 8.62
C TRP A 128 10.92 7.25 8.26
N PHE A 129 9.80 7.40 8.95
CA PHE A 129 8.93 8.56 8.83
C PHE A 129 8.72 9.19 10.19
N THR A 130 8.32 10.46 10.17
CA THR A 130 7.98 11.22 11.36
C THR A 130 6.48 11.50 11.37
N ALA A 131 5.87 11.36 12.54
CA ALA A 131 4.45 11.65 12.76
C ALA A 131 4.30 12.43 14.08
N MET A 132 3.34 13.36 14.13
CA MET A 132 3.02 14.10 15.36
C MET A 132 2.22 13.25 16.35
N GLY A 133 1.51 12.23 15.88
CA GLY A 133 0.80 11.31 16.75
C GLY A 133 -0.08 10.31 15.99
N THR A 134 -0.97 9.66 16.73
CA THR A 134 -2.00 8.81 16.16
C THR A 134 -3.16 9.69 15.68
N PRO A 135 -3.45 9.75 14.37
CA PRO A 135 -4.56 10.53 13.86
C PRO A 135 -5.89 9.95 14.36
N GLY A 136 -6.94 10.79 14.43
CA GLY A 136 -8.27 10.37 14.86
C GLY A 136 -8.90 9.34 13.91
N ASP A 137 -9.60 9.82 12.88
CA ASP A 137 -10.22 8.96 11.87
C ASP A 137 -9.42 8.85 10.56
N GLY A 138 -8.27 9.54 10.48
CA GLY A 138 -7.41 9.60 9.28
C GLY A 138 -8.11 10.19 8.06
N SER A 139 -9.14 11.00 8.24
CA SER A 139 -9.91 11.58 7.14
C SER A 139 -9.21 12.72 6.40
N ASP A 140 -8.22 13.36 7.02
CA ASP A 140 -7.49 14.51 6.47
C ASP A 140 -5.99 14.42 6.77
N PRO A 141 -5.12 14.23 5.76
CA PRO A 141 -3.67 14.15 5.95
C PRO A 141 -3.09 15.41 6.58
N GLU A 142 -3.70 16.59 6.42
CA GLU A 142 -3.20 17.85 7.01
C GLU A 142 -3.25 17.86 8.55
N LEU A 143 -3.95 16.90 9.18
CA LEU A 143 -3.98 16.74 10.64
C LEU A 143 -2.64 16.27 11.23
N ASP A 144 -1.77 15.65 10.44
CA ASP A 144 -0.40 15.31 10.84
C ASP A 144 0.61 16.09 9.98
N PRO A 145 1.14 17.23 10.48
CA PRO A 145 1.99 18.13 9.69
C PRO A 145 3.36 17.53 9.36
N LEU A 146 3.70 16.34 9.88
CA LEU A 146 4.95 15.64 9.55
C LEU A 146 4.69 14.46 8.62
N LEU A 147 3.65 13.67 8.90
CA LEU A 147 3.36 12.47 8.12
C LEU A 147 2.78 12.79 6.74
N LYS A 148 2.09 13.94 6.59
CA LYS A 148 1.45 14.34 5.32
C LYS A 148 2.37 14.32 4.11
N TYR A 149 3.64 14.70 4.29
CA TYR A 149 4.64 14.75 3.21
C TYR A 149 4.83 13.37 2.57
N PHE A 150 4.88 12.32 3.40
CA PHE A 150 4.97 10.94 2.95
C PHE A 150 3.64 10.45 2.38
N LEU A 151 2.52 10.74 3.05
CA LEU A 151 1.18 10.31 2.62
C LEU A 151 0.86 10.79 1.19
N TYR A 152 1.07 12.06 0.90
CA TYR A 152 0.77 12.59 -0.42
C TYR A 152 1.62 11.94 -1.52
N ALA A 153 2.92 11.78 -1.28
CA ALA A 153 3.81 11.16 -2.23
C ALA A 153 3.45 9.68 -2.47
N GLU A 154 3.46 8.85 -1.42
CA GLU A 154 3.26 7.41 -1.51
C GLU A 154 1.97 7.01 -2.24
N TYR A 155 0.86 7.68 -1.93
CA TYR A 155 -0.43 7.33 -2.55
C TYR A 155 -0.66 8.00 -3.90
N THR A 156 0.21 8.93 -4.35
CA THR A 156 0.17 9.46 -5.71
C THR A 156 0.33 8.35 -6.74
N PHE A 157 1.16 7.33 -6.48
CA PHE A 157 1.29 6.17 -7.34
C PHE A 157 -0.08 5.52 -7.62
N TRP A 158 -0.80 5.12 -6.57
CA TRP A 158 -2.10 4.46 -6.71
C TRP A 158 -3.18 5.36 -7.28
N PHE A 159 -3.16 6.66 -6.98
CA PHE A 159 -4.10 7.61 -7.59
C PHE A 159 -3.86 7.74 -9.09
N LYS A 160 -2.61 7.72 -9.54
CA LYS A 160 -2.28 7.76 -10.98
C LYS A 160 -2.63 6.46 -11.69
N ILE A 161 -2.38 5.31 -11.08
CA ILE A 161 -2.86 4.02 -11.60
C ILE A 161 -4.39 4.02 -11.74
N ALA A 162 -5.12 4.52 -10.73
CA ALA A 162 -6.58 4.64 -10.79
C ALA A 162 -7.06 5.65 -11.86
N GLU A 163 -6.21 6.60 -12.24
CA GLU A 163 -6.41 7.56 -13.35
C GLU A 163 -5.94 6.99 -14.70
N SER A 164 -5.69 5.68 -14.80
CA SER A 164 -5.23 4.95 -16.00
C SER A 164 -3.79 5.26 -16.46
N ALA A 165 -2.95 5.81 -15.59
CA ALA A 165 -1.52 5.90 -15.86
C ALA A 165 -0.86 4.51 -15.87
N SER A 166 0.21 4.36 -16.64
CA SER A 166 1.11 3.21 -16.51
C SER A 166 1.86 3.24 -15.17
N ALA A 167 2.44 2.11 -14.76
CA ALA A 167 3.26 2.05 -13.55
C ALA A 167 4.47 2.99 -13.60
N GLY A 168 5.08 3.18 -14.77
CA GLY A 168 6.18 4.13 -14.95
C GLY A 168 5.73 5.58 -14.74
N GLU A 169 4.63 5.99 -15.38
CA GLU A 169 4.07 7.34 -15.21
C GLU A 169 3.60 7.61 -13.77
N ALA A 170 3.03 6.60 -13.12
CA ALA A 170 2.62 6.68 -11.72
C ALA A 170 3.81 6.81 -10.77
N TYR A 171 4.92 6.10 -11.05
CA TYR A 171 6.16 6.23 -10.30
C TYR A 171 6.79 7.61 -10.48
N ASP A 172 6.90 8.10 -11.71
CA ASP A 172 7.45 9.42 -11.98
C ASP A 172 6.65 10.51 -11.26
N ALA A 173 5.31 10.42 -11.27
CA ALA A 173 4.45 11.33 -10.53
C ALA A 173 4.65 11.27 -9.00
N MET A 174 4.82 10.07 -8.44
CA MET A 174 5.16 9.90 -7.02
C MET A 174 6.49 10.57 -6.68
N ILE A 175 7.52 10.40 -7.51
CA ILE A 175 8.84 11.02 -7.30
C ILE A 175 8.77 12.55 -7.39
N GLU A 176 8.02 13.10 -8.34
CA GLU A 176 7.79 14.54 -8.41
C GLU A 176 7.02 15.06 -7.18
N GLU A 177 6.07 14.29 -6.68
CA GLU A 177 5.36 14.64 -5.45
C GLU A 177 6.28 14.62 -4.22
N TYR A 178 7.19 13.65 -4.10
CA TYR A 178 8.22 13.69 -3.04
C TYR A 178 9.08 14.95 -3.12
N LYS A 179 9.52 15.34 -4.32
CA LYS A 179 10.33 16.56 -4.51
C LYS A 179 9.55 17.79 -4.07
N ARG A 180 8.28 17.90 -4.49
CA ARG A 180 7.41 19.02 -4.09
C ARG A 180 7.23 19.10 -2.57
N GLN A 181 6.95 17.97 -1.93
CA GLN A 181 6.75 17.90 -0.48
C GLN A 181 8.05 18.23 0.27
N ALA A 182 9.22 17.87 -0.27
CA ALA A 182 10.52 18.21 0.31
C ALA A 182 10.86 19.70 0.20
N GLU A 183 10.34 20.43 -0.80
CA GLU A 183 10.48 21.88 -0.91
C GLU A 183 9.59 22.66 0.08
N GLU A 184 8.52 22.03 0.58
CA GLU A 184 7.53 22.62 1.49
C GLU A 184 7.82 22.34 2.98
N ALA A 185 8.69 21.37 3.29
CA ALA A 185 9.05 20.92 4.64
C ALA A 185 10.14 21.78 5.30
#